data_AF-A0A351AV17-F1
#
_entry.id   AF-A0A351AV17-F1
#
_cell.length_a   1.000
_cell.length_b   1.000
_cell.length_c   1.000
_cell.angle_alpha   90.00
_cell.angle_beta   90.00
_cell.angle_gamma   90.00
#
_symmetry.space_group_name_H-M   'P 1'
#
loop_
_entity.id
_entity.type
_entity.pdbx_description
1 polymer ?
#
loop_
_entity_poly.entity_id
_entity_poly.type
_entity_poly.pdbx_seq_one_letter_code
_entity_poly.pdbx_strand_id
1 'polypeptide(L)' 'IGIGSLLIDGIGDTVRVSMTGGVLQEVEAAKKILRAVGLRKDGADVVSCPTCGRTRVNLEEIVKKVR' A
#
# COMPACT_ATOMS: atom_id res chain seq x y z
N ILE A 1 -11.24 1.30 -1.21
CA ILE A 1 -12.09 0.43 -2.05
C ILE A 1 -12.46 1.14 -3.35
N GLY A 2 -13.18 2.27 -3.34
CA GLY A 2 -13.62 2.96 -4.57
C GLY A 2 -12.54 3.21 -5.63
N ILE A 3 -11.50 4.00 -5.31
CA ILE A 3 -10.44 4.35 -6.27
C ILE A 3 -9.73 3.10 -6.84
N GLY A 4 -9.35 2.15 -5.96
CA GLY A 4 -8.61 0.97 -6.38
C GLY A 4 -9.39 0.07 -7.35
N SER A 5 -10.71 -0.07 -7.17
CA SER A 5 -11.54 -0.88 -8.06
C SER A 5 -11.56 -0.33 -9.48
N LEU A 6 -11.82 0.98 -9.63
CA LEU A 6 -11.85 1.63 -10.94
C LEU A 6 -10.50 1.53 -11.65
N LEU A 7 -9.40 1.70 -10.92
CA LEU A 7 -8.05 1.56 -11.48
C LEU A 7 -7.74 0.13 -11.94
N ILE A 8 -8.23 -0.89 -11.24
CA ILE A 8 -8.09 -2.30 -11.65
C ILE A 8 -8.87 -2.55 -12.94
N ASP A 9 -10.04 -1.93 -13.10
CA ASP A 9 -10.85 -1.97 -14.33
C ASP A 9 -10.25 -1.12 -15.47
N GLY A 10 -9.12 -0.46 -15.25
CA GLY A 10 -8.43 0.38 -16.24
C GLY A 10 -9.02 1.78 -16.39
N ILE A 11 -9.81 2.25 -15.42
CA ILE A 11 -10.48 3.55 -15.45
C ILE A 11 -9.74 4.55 -14.57
N GLY A 12 -9.20 5.60 -15.20
CA GLY A 12 -8.66 6.79 -14.55
C GLY A 12 -7.18 7.06 -14.84
N ASP A 13 -6.88 8.24 -15.36
CA ASP A 13 -5.51 8.68 -15.73
C ASP A 13 -4.78 9.42 -14.59
N THR A 14 -5.54 9.99 -13.65
CA THR A 14 -5.01 10.72 -12.49
C THR A 14 -5.90 10.49 -11.28
N VAL A 15 -5.29 10.52 -10.09
CA VAL A 15 -6.02 10.32 -8.83
C VAL A 15 -5.65 11.37 -7.80
N ARG A 16 -6.67 11.82 -7.07
CA ARG A 16 -6.55 12.60 -5.85
C ARG A 16 -7.32 11.87 -4.75
N VAL A 17 -6.69 11.72 -3.59
CA VAL A 17 -7.35 11.19 -2.40
C VAL A 17 -7.76 12.37 -1.53
N SER A 18 -9.03 12.45 -1.13
CA SER A 18 -9.51 13.49 -0.23
C SER A 18 -9.60 12.93 1.18
N MET A 19 -8.88 13.52 2.12
CA MET A 19 -8.90 13.12 3.54
C MET A 19 -8.96 14.35 4.43
N THR A 20 -9.72 14.26 5.53
CA THR A 20 -9.66 15.28 6.59
C THR A 20 -8.28 15.20 7.26
N GLY A 21 -7.46 16.23 7.10
CA GLY A 21 -6.11 16.26 7.67
C GLY A 21 -5.08 16.91 6.77
N GLY A 22 -3.85 16.40 6.80
CA GLY A 22 -2.73 16.98 6.09
C GLY A 22 -2.64 16.54 4.63
N VAL A 23 -2.34 17.49 3.74
CA VAL A 23 -2.18 17.26 2.29
C VAL A 23 -1.11 16.19 1.97
N LEU A 24 -0.07 16.06 2.81
CA LEU A 24 0.96 15.02 2.63
C LEU A 24 0.39 13.60 2.77
N GLN A 25 -0.61 13.40 3.63
CA GLN A 25 -1.26 12.11 3.84
C GLN A 25 -2.09 11.71 2.61
N GLU A 26 -2.73 12.69 1.94
CA GLU A 26 -3.43 12.47 0.68
C GLU A 26 -2.49 11.93 -0.41
N VAL A 27 -1.32 12.56 -0.55
CA VAL A 27 -0.29 12.15 -1.52
C VAL A 27 0.26 10.77 -1.19
N GLU A 28 0.52 10.48 0.09
CA GLU A 28 1.00 9.16 0.51
C GLU A 28 -0.04 8.06 0.25
N ALA A 29 -1.31 8.33 0.56
CA ALA A 29 -2.42 7.41 0.29
C ALA A 29 -2.57 7.14 -1.20
N ALA A 30 -2.53 8.18 -2.05
CA ALA A 30 -2.59 8.02 -3.50
C ALA A 30 -1.45 7.14 -4.03
N LYS A 31 -0.21 7.37 -3.56
CA LYS A 31 0.95 6.55 -3.93
C LYS A 31 0.82 5.10 -3.47
N LYS A 32 0.26 4.86 -2.28
CA LYS A 32 0.02 3.49 -1.77
C LYS A 32 -1.04 2.75 -2.58
N ILE A 33 -2.14 3.42 -2.96
CA ILE A 33 -3.18 2.83 -3.82
C ILE A 33 -2.59 2.43 -5.17
N LEU A 34 -1.86 3.36 -5.83
CA LEU A 34 -1.24 3.08 -7.14
C LEU A 34 -0.22 1.93 -7.07
N ARG A 35 0.53 1.81 -5.98
CA ARG A 35 1.44 0.67 -5.73
C ARG A 35 0.67 -0.63 -5.55
N ALA A 36 -0.39 -0.63 -4.74
CA ALA A 36 -1.20 -1.82 -4.46
C ALA A 36 -1.89 -2.39 -5.72
N VAL A 37 -2.29 -1.54 -6.68
CA VAL A 37 -2.86 -1.97 -7.96
C VAL A 37 -1.81 -2.21 -9.06
N GLY A 38 -0.52 -2.09 -8.74
CA GLY A 38 0.57 -2.37 -9.68
C GLY A 38 0.87 -1.30 -10.73
N LEU A 39 0.18 -0.16 -10.69
CA LEU A 39 0.37 0.97 -11.62
C LEU A 39 1.59 1.84 -11.27
N ARG A 40 2.19 1.64 -10.09
CA ARG A 40 3.39 2.33 -9.66
C ARG A 40 4.33 1.35 -8.97
N LYS A 41 5.63 1.40 -9.27
CA LYS A 41 6.66 0.46 -8.75
C LYS A 41 7.90 1.18 -8.21
N ASP A 42 7.70 2.25 -7.44
CA ASP A 42 8.79 3.01 -6.82
C ASP A 42 9.11 2.52 -5.40
N GLY A 43 10.40 2.52 -5.06
CA GLY A 43 10.91 2.18 -3.73
C GLY A 43 10.93 0.68 -3.42
N ALA A 44 11.39 0.34 -2.21
CA ALA A 44 11.33 -1.02 -1.70
C ALA A 44 9.91 -1.37 -1.24
N ASP A 45 9.43 -2.56 -1.59
CA ASP A 45 8.17 -3.11 -1.11
C ASP A 45 8.46 -4.24 -0.13
N VAL A 46 8.12 -4.04 1.14
CA VAL A 46 8.36 -5.01 2.21
C VAL A 46 7.11 -5.86 2.38
N VAL A 47 7.12 -7.03 1.74
CA VAL A 47 6.03 -8.00 1.83
C VAL A 47 6.36 -9.03 2.92
N SER A 48 5.43 -9.22 3.85
CA SER A 48 5.56 -10.24 4.90
C SER A 48 4.39 -11.21 4.87
N CYS A 49 4.65 -12.44 5.30
CA CYS A 49 3.60 -13.45 5.48
C CYS A 49 2.60 -12.95 6.55
N PRO A 50 1.29 -13.17 6.39
CA PRO A 50 0.28 -12.82 7.41
C PRO A 50 0.42 -13.62 8.72
N THR A 51 1.45 -14.48 8.84
CA THR A 51 1.64 -15.54 9.84
C THR A 51 0.61 -16.66 9.73
N CYS A 52 0.99 -17.84 10.22
CA CYS A 52 0.11 -19.00 10.42
C CYS A 52 0.68 -19.88 11.55
N GLY A 53 0.02 -20.99 11.90
CA GLY A 53 0.50 -21.93 12.93
C GLY A 53 1.86 -22.59 12.65
N ARG A 54 2.44 -22.37 11.46
CA ARG A 54 3.79 -22.83 11.10
C ARG A 54 4.89 -21.82 11.44
N THR A 55 4.53 -20.64 11.95
CA THR A 55 5.48 -19.55 12.25
C THR A 55 6.33 -19.94 13.46
N ARG A 56 7.66 -19.93 13.30
CA ARG A 56 8.62 -20.31 14.36
C ARG A 56 9.44 -19.15 14.91
N VAL A 57 9.22 -17.95 14.38
CA VAL A 57 9.98 -16.74 14.69
C VAL A 57 9.04 -15.58 14.97
N ASN A 58 9.50 -14.56 15.69
CA ASN A 58 8.74 -13.33 15.86
C ASN A 58 8.80 -12.50 14.57
N LEU A 59 7.86 -12.77 13.66
CA LEU A 59 7.84 -12.11 12.35
C LEU A 59 7.58 -10.61 12.47
N GLU A 60 6.74 -10.18 13.42
CA GLU A 60 6.42 -8.76 13.61
C GLU A 60 7.65 -7.93 13.97
N GLU A 61 8.50 -8.45 14.87
CA GLU A 61 9.73 -7.79 15.27
C GLU A 61 10.73 -7.67 14.12
N ILE A 62 10.86 -8.73 13.31
CA ILE A 62 11.76 -8.75 12.14
C ILE A 62 11.30 -7.71 11.12
N VAL A 63 10.00 -7.65 10.80
CA VAL A 63 9.46 -6.70 9.82
C VAL A 63 9.66 -5.26 10.28
N LYS A 64 9.51 -4.97 11.58
CA LYS A 64 9.78 -3.63 12.14
C LYS A 64 11.26 -3.21 12.03
N LYS A 65 12.21 -4.15 11.99
CA LYS A 65 13.65 -3.87 11.81
C LYS A 65 14.05 -3.60 10.36
N VAL A 66 13.25 -4.07 9.40
CA VAL A 66 13.51 -3.90 7.96
C VAL A 66 12.92 -2.58 7.43
N ARG A 67 11.95 -2.00 8.17
CA ARG A 67 11.32 -0.72 7.87
C ARG A 67 12.06 0.45 8.49
#